data_AF-A0A5D0UUF3-F1
#
_entry.id   AF-A0A5D0UUF3-F1
#
_cell.length_a   1.000
_cell.length_b   1.000
_cell.length_c   1.000
_cell.angle_alpha   90.00
_cell.angle_beta   90.00
_cell.angle_gamma   90.00
#
_symmetry.space_group_name_H-M   'P 1'
#
loop_
_entity.id
_entity.type
_entity.pdbx_description
1 polymer ?
#
loop_
_entity_poly.entity_id
_entity_poly.type
_entity_poly.pdbx_seq_one_letter_code
_entity_poly.pdbx_strand_id
1 'polypeptide(L)'
;MQQSYSDIDSPALTTLLQCAAEVLRSSVAPTDHFLELGGDSLSALRLVALMSHHGLKLDVDDLFEQEDMASLSLCLTVTTAER
;
A
#
# COMPACT_ATOMS: atom_id res chain seq x y z
N MET A 1 -19.39 -1.29 20.81
CA MET A 1 -17.92 -1.13 20.73
C MET A 1 -17.66 -0.35 19.45
N GLN A 2 -17.53 0.98 19.58
CA GLN A 2 -17.33 1.88 18.44
C GLN A 2 -15.85 1.82 18.04
N GLN A 3 -15.55 1.26 16.87
CA GLN A 3 -14.34 1.60 16.13
C GLN A 3 -14.81 2.49 14.99
N SER A 4 -14.52 3.78 15.10
CA SER A 4 -14.80 4.80 14.09
C SER A 4 -13.97 4.49 12.83
N TYR A 5 -14.55 3.71 11.92
CA TYR A 5 -13.99 3.33 10.62
C TYR A 5 -14.14 4.48 9.60
N SER A 6 -13.88 5.73 10.00
CA SER A 6 -13.96 6.90 9.11
C SER A 6 -12.61 7.30 8.50
N ASP A 7 -11.51 6.63 8.87
CA ASP A 7 -10.15 6.92 8.37
C ASP A 7 -9.68 6.00 7.22
N ILE A 8 -10.45 4.96 6.89
CA ILE A 8 -10.13 4.02 5.79
C ILE A 8 -10.38 4.64 4.40
N ASP A 9 -11.05 5.80 4.34
CA ASP A 9 -11.26 6.56 3.09
C ASP A 9 -10.05 7.41 2.67
N SER A 10 -8.87 7.12 3.20
CA SER A 10 -7.64 7.77 2.75
C SER A 10 -7.38 7.39 1.28
N PRO A 11 -7.30 8.37 0.35
CA PRO A 11 -7.09 8.08 -1.08
C PRO A 11 -5.76 7.35 -1.31
N ALA A 12 -4.78 7.54 -0.43
CA ALA A 12 -3.52 6.81 -0.43
C ALA A 12 -3.71 5.30 -0.18
N LEU A 13 -4.56 4.91 0.77
CA LEU A 13 -4.87 3.51 1.06
C LEU A 13 -5.59 2.85 -0.12
N THR A 14 -6.62 3.50 -0.67
CA THR A 14 -7.33 2.97 -1.85
C THR A 14 -6.39 2.76 -3.02
N THR A 15 -5.49 3.72 -3.29
CA THR A 15 -4.47 3.59 -4.34
C THR A 15 -3.52 2.43 -4.04
N LEU A 16 -3.07 2.28 -2.79
CA LEU A 16 -2.23 1.17 -2.35
C LEU A 16 -2.88 -0.18 -2.64
N LEU A 17 -4.12 -0.35 -2.22
CA LEU A 17 -4.89 -1.58 -2.40
C LEU A 17 -5.11 -1.88 -3.89
N GLN A 18 -5.42 -0.88 -4.71
CA GLN A 18 -5.59 -1.06 -6.15
C GLN A 18 -4.28 -1.50 -6.82
N CYS A 19 -3.17 -0.83 -6.54
CA CYS A 19 -1.88 -1.21 -7.12
C CYS A 19 -1.43 -2.59 -6.61
N ALA A 20 -1.63 -2.90 -5.33
CA ALA A 20 -1.30 -4.21 -4.77
C ALA A 20 -2.13 -5.32 -5.42
N ALA A 21 -3.44 -5.12 -5.57
CA ALA A 21 -4.33 -6.06 -6.23
C ALA A 21 -3.97 -6.28 -7.70
N GLU A 22 -3.50 -5.25 -8.40
CA GLU A 22 -3.03 -5.37 -9.78
C GLU A 22 -1.74 -6.20 -9.88
N VAL A 23 -0.79 -5.99 -8.97
CA VAL A 23 0.50 -6.71 -8.96
C VAL A 23 0.32 -8.17 -8.53
N LEU A 24 -0.43 -8.41 -7.45
CA LEU A 24 -0.68 -9.74 -6.89
C LEU A 24 -1.74 -10.51 -7.68
N ARG A 25 -2.54 -9.80 -8.50
CA ARG A 25 -3.71 -10.34 -9.24
C ARG A 25 -4.73 -11.02 -8.32
N SER A 26 -4.83 -10.52 -7.09
CA SER A 26 -5.67 -11.04 -6.00
C SER A 26 -6.42 -9.90 -5.32
N SER A 27 -7.56 -10.18 -4.69
CA SER A 27 -8.23 -9.19 -3.83
C SER A 27 -7.40 -8.93 -2.58
N VAL A 28 -7.13 -7.65 -2.31
CA VAL A 28 -6.33 -7.20 -1.17
C VAL A 28 -7.22 -6.39 -0.24
N ALA A 29 -7.31 -6.78 1.04
CA ALA A 29 -7.96 -5.99 2.07
C ALA A 29 -6.96 -5.08 2.80
N PRO A 30 -7.41 -3.99 3.45
CA PRO A 30 -6.56 -3.16 4.31
C PRO A 30 -5.99 -3.93 5.51
N THR A 31 -6.65 -5.00 5.93
CA THR A 31 -6.21 -5.90 7.02
C THR A 31 -5.46 -7.13 6.51
N ASP A 32 -5.24 -7.25 5.21
CA ASP A 32 -4.45 -8.34 4.65
C ASP A 32 -2.96 -8.00 4.67
N HIS A 33 -2.17 -9.06 4.74
CA HIS A 33 -0.72 -8.98 4.76
C HIS A 33 -0.16 -9.21 3.34
N PHE A 34 0.75 -8.34 2.88
CA PHE A 34 1.31 -8.43 1.53
C PHE A 34 1.97 -9.80 1.27
N LEU A 35 2.74 -10.29 2.24
CA LEU A 35 3.43 -11.58 2.14
C LEU A 35 2.46 -12.77 2.10
N GLU A 36 1.37 -12.74 2.88
CA GLU A 36 0.37 -13.82 2.90
C GLU A 36 -0.40 -13.93 1.57
N LEU A 37 -0.56 -12.81 0.87
CA LEU A 37 -1.20 -12.75 -0.44
C LEU A 37 -0.30 -13.25 -1.59
N GLY A 38 0.95 -13.64 -1.32
CA GLY A 38 1.94 -14.02 -2.33
C GLY A 38 2.82 -12.84 -2.76
N GLY A 39 3.04 -11.89 -1.86
CA GLY A 39 3.89 -10.74 -2.08
C GLY A 39 5.37 -11.07 -1.89
N ASP A 40 6.11 -11.14 -3.00
CA ASP A 40 7.56 -11.28 -2.99
C ASP A 40 8.29 -9.94 -3.22
N SER A 41 9.62 -9.94 -3.14
CA SER A 41 10.45 -8.76 -3.46
C SER A 41 10.18 -8.17 -4.85
N LEU A 42 9.87 -9.01 -5.85
CA LEU A 42 9.53 -8.54 -7.20
C LEU A 42 8.18 -7.80 -7.23
N SER A 43 7.20 -8.34 -6.51
CA SER A 43 5.88 -7.73 -6.37
C SER A 43 5.99 -6.41 -5.58
N ALA A 44 6.80 -6.37 -4.53
CA ALA A 44 7.09 -5.16 -3.77
C ALA A 44 7.73 -4.07 -4.65
N LEU A 45 8.75 -4.42 -5.43
CA LEU A 45 9.39 -3.51 -6.39
C LEU A 45 8.38 -2.94 -7.42
N ARG A 46 7.49 -3.79 -7.95
CA ARG A 46 6.43 -3.37 -8.86
C ARG A 46 5.43 -2.44 -8.20
N LEU A 47 5.04 -2.75 -6.96
CA LEU A 47 4.12 -1.92 -6.18
C LEU A 47 4.72 -0.54 -5.92
N VAL A 48 5.97 -0.47 -5.45
CA VAL A 48 6.69 0.80 -5.22
C VAL A 48 6.79 1.62 -6.50
N ALA A 49 7.10 0.98 -7.63
CA ALA A 49 7.15 1.66 -8.93
C ALA A 49 5.78 2.24 -9.35
N LEU A 50 4.70 1.48 -9.16
CA LEU A 50 3.32 1.94 -9.41
C LEU A 50 2.96 3.11 -8.50
N MET A 51 3.24 3.00 -7.20
CA MET A 51 2.96 4.05 -6.22
C MET A 51 3.68 5.35 -6.56
N SER A 52 4.95 5.25 -6.98
CA SER A 52 5.72 6.41 -7.44
C SER A 52 5.05 7.10 -8.64
N HIS A 53 4.37 6.36 -9.52
CA HIS A 53 3.61 6.93 -10.64
C HIS A 53 2.39 7.74 -10.17
N HIS A 54 1.79 7.34 -9.05
CA HIS A 54 0.69 8.06 -8.40
C HIS A 54 1.16 9.26 -7.55
N GLY A 55 2.46 9.56 -7.53
CA GLY A 55 3.00 10.61 -6.67
C GLY A 55 3.01 10.22 -5.18
N LEU A 56 3.03 8.92 -4.89
CA LEU A 56 3.17 8.37 -3.55
C LEU A 56 4.53 7.70 -3.41
N LYS A 57 5.26 8.04 -2.34
CA LYS A 57 6.51 7.37 -2.03
C LYS A 57 6.21 6.24 -1.04
N LEU A 58 6.50 5.02 -1.48
CA LEU A 58 6.48 3.80 -0.67
C LEU A 58 7.89 3.23 -0.66
N ASP A 59 8.39 2.85 0.51
CA ASP A 59 9.67 2.15 0.60
C ASP A 59 9.44 0.63 0.61
N VAL A 60 10.38 -0.10 0.02
CA VAL A 60 10.31 -1.57 0.05
C VAL A 60 10.56 -2.07 1.47
N ASP A 61 11.41 -1.36 2.23
CA ASP A 61 11.72 -1.69 3.62
C ASP A 61 10.45 -1.63 4.50
N ASP A 62 9.67 -0.56 4.36
CA ASP A 62 8.36 -0.41 5.02
C ASP A 62 7.44 -1.60 4.73
N LEU A 63 7.41 -2.08 3.49
CA LEU A 63 6.57 -3.19 3.07
C LEU A 63 7.01 -4.55 3.66
N PHE A 64 8.27 -4.69 4.05
CA PHE A 64 8.76 -5.84 4.79
C PHE A 64 8.65 -5.65 6.31
N GLU A 65 8.68 -4.42 6.82
CA GLU A 65 8.53 -4.11 8.24
C GLU A 65 7.06 -4.13 8.70
N GLN A 66 6.14 -3.65 7.88
CA GLN A 66 4.73 -3.56 8.22
C GLN A 66 4.00 -4.84 7.87
N GLU A 67 3.20 -5.32 8.81
CA GLU A 67 2.45 -6.56 8.64
C GLU A 67 1.26 -6.34 7.68
N ASP A 68 0.49 -5.24 7.80
CA ASP A 68 -0.76 -5.02 7.08
C ASP A 68 -0.79 -3.75 6.20
N MET A 69 -1.62 -3.80 5.15
CA MET A 69 -1.77 -2.73 4.15
C MET A 69 -2.24 -1.39 4.74
N ALA A 70 -3.11 -1.43 5.76
CA ALA A 70 -3.57 -0.24 6.47
C ALA A 70 -2.40 0.50 7.12
N SER A 71 -1.55 -0.24 7.85
CA SER A 71 -0.36 0.29 8.51
C SER A 71 0.64 0.84 7.48
N LEU A 72 0.84 0.12 6.37
CA LEU A 72 1.64 0.60 5.24
C LEU A 72 1.18 1.94 4.69
N SER A 73 -0.14 2.13 4.56
CA SER A 73 -0.68 3.38 4.03
C SER A 73 -0.38 4.61 4.90
N LEU A 74 -0.15 4.41 6.20
CA LEU A 74 0.20 5.48 7.13
C LEU A 74 1.65 5.93 6.98
N CYS A 75 2.53 5.07 6.46
CA CYS A 75 3.92 5.42 6.19
C CYS A 75 4.11 6.06 4.80
N LEU A 76 3.07 6.01 3.95
CA LEU A 76 3.12 6.64 2.63
C LEU A 76 3.32 8.15 2.76
N THR A 77 4.37 8.63 2.10
CA THR A 77 4.62 10.06 1.99
C THR A 77 4.14 10.53 0.62
N VAL A 78 3.29 11.56 0.58
CA VAL A 78 2.95 12.23 -0.68
C VAL A 78 4.23 12.86 -1.24
N THR A 79 4.70 12.35 -2.37
CA THR A 79 5.76 13.02 -3.12
C THR A 79 5.09 14.07 -3.97
N THR A 80 4.88 15.25 -3.38
CA THR A 80 4.65 16.49 -4.13
C THR A 80 5.89 16.70 -5.00
N ALA A 81 5.89 16.14 -6.20
CA ALA A 81 6.88 16.43 -7.21
C ALA A 81 6.68 17.91 -7.57
N GLU A 82 7.47 18.78 -6.96
CA GLU A 82 7.51 20.17 -7.33
C GLU A 82 8.09 20.31 -8.74
N ARG A 83 7.20 20.70 -9.68
CA ARG A 83 7.41 21.46 -10.93
C ARG A 83 7.69 20.71 -12.23
#